data_AF-A0A519RUP4-F1
#
_entry.id   AF-A0A519RUP4-F1
#
_cell.length_a   1.000
_cell.length_b   1.000
_cell.length_c   1.000
_cell.angle_alpha   90.00
_cell.angle_beta   90.00
_cell.angle_gamma   90.00
#
_symmetry.space_group_name_H-M   'P 1'
#
loop_
_entity.id
_entity.type
_entity.pdbx_description
1 polymer ?
#
loop_
_entity_poly.entity_id
_entity_poly.type
_entity_poly.pdbx_seq_one_letter_code
_entity_poly.pdbx_strand_id
1 'polypeptide(L)'
;MLFNSFHFLLFFPIVTAIYFIIPHKYRWLWLLLASCSFYMFFKAVYILILFFTIIIDYFAGIYIEQAGKMIDKKRLLLVSIIANVLVLAIFKYFNFLNDNVTGILSWAGYRNPIPALSILLPIGLSFHTFQAMSYTIEVYRGNQKAERKFGIYALYVMFFPQLVAGPIERPQNMLPQFYERHIFNPVDVAEGLKRILIGLFKKVVVADRLAIYVNSVYGNYEQHGSLSLITATIFFSIQIYCDFSGYSGIAIGTARVLGFRLMENFNRPYFAKSISEFWSKWHISLSTWFKDYVYIPLGG
;
A
#
# COMPACT_ATOMS: atom_id res chain seq x y z
N MET A 1 -5.35 -10.53 5.43
CA MET A 1 -5.67 -10.58 6.87
C MET A 1 -5.69 -9.14 7.39
N LEU A 2 -6.57 -8.80 8.34
CA LEU A 2 -6.58 -7.46 8.94
C LEU A 2 -5.67 -7.37 10.16
N PHE A 3 -4.98 -6.26 10.33
CA PHE A 3 -4.04 -6.04 11.44
C PHE A 3 -4.70 -6.03 12.82
N ASN A 4 -5.95 -5.60 12.91
CA ASN A 4 -6.74 -5.56 14.15
C ASN A 4 -7.56 -6.86 14.38
N SER A 5 -7.18 -7.99 13.77
CA SER A 5 -7.89 -9.27 13.91
C SER A 5 -7.17 -10.27 14.83
N PHE A 6 -7.92 -11.20 15.42
CA PHE A 6 -7.36 -12.33 16.17
C PHE A 6 -6.42 -13.19 15.33
N HIS A 7 -6.72 -13.36 14.04
CA HIS A 7 -5.82 -14.09 13.14
C HIS A 7 -4.44 -13.44 13.08
N PHE A 8 -4.36 -12.10 13.04
CA PHE A 8 -3.08 -11.40 13.03
C PHE A 8 -2.33 -11.52 14.36
N LEU A 9 -3.06 -11.46 15.47
CA LEU A 9 -2.51 -11.65 16.81
C LEU A 9 -1.79 -12.99 16.97
N LEU A 10 -2.28 -14.05 16.32
CA LEU A 10 -1.61 -15.36 16.31
C LEU A 10 -0.54 -15.48 15.22
N PHE A 11 -0.86 -15.01 14.02
CA PHE A 11 0.02 -15.07 12.85
C PHE A 11 1.37 -14.39 13.11
N PHE A 12 1.35 -13.17 13.65
CA PHE A 12 2.56 -12.36 13.75
C PHE A 12 3.62 -12.91 14.71
N PRO A 13 3.29 -13.36 15.94
CA PRO A 13 4.25 -14.04 16.82
C PRO A 13 4.84 -15.31 16.19
N ILE A 14 4.02 -16.12 15.50
CA ILE A 14 4.49 -17.35 14.82
C ILE A 14 5.49 -17.00 13.71
N VAL A 15 5.16 -16.02 12.86
CA VAL A 15 6.05 -15.54 11.80
C VAL A 15 7.37 -15.01 12.36
N THR A 16 7.30 -14.23 13.43
CA THR A 16 8.47 -13.65 14.09
C THR A 16 9.35 -14.71 14.72
N ALA A 17 8.77 -15.66 15.46
CA ALA A 17 9.52 -16.75 16.09
C ALA A 17 10.27 -17.59 15.06
N ILE A 18 9.57 -18.05 14.01
CA ILE A 18 10.19 -18.83 12.93
C ILE A 18 11.28 -18.02 12.22
N TYR A 19 11.03 -16.74 11.93
CA TYR A 19 11.99 -15.86 11.26
C TYR A 19 13.34 -15.77 12.01
N PHE A 20 13.30 -15.67 13.34
CA PHE A 20 14.53 -15.58 14.14
C PHE A 20 15.21 -16.94 14.39
N ILE A 21 14.46 -18.04 14.38
CA ILE A 21 14.98 -19.41 14.57
C ILE A 21 15.68 -19.94 13.30
N ILE A 22 15.12 -19.69 12.11
CA ILE A 22 15.65 -20.26 10.87
C ILE A 22 16.96 -19.61 10.40
N PRO A 23 17.82 -20.36 9.67
CA PRO A 23 19.02 -19.80 9.05
C PRO A 23 18.71 -18.62 8.12
N HIS A 24 19.59 -17.61 8.12
CA HIS A 24 19.44 -16.38 7.33
C HIS A 24 19.12 -16.63 5.85
N LYS A 25 19.75 -17.65 5.24
CA LYS A 25 19.55 -18.02 3.83
C LYS A 25 18.09 -18.34 3.45
N TYR A 26 17.24 -18.74 4.41
CA TYR A 26 15.84 -19.09 4.20
C TYR A 26 14.86 -18.02 4.66
N ARG A 27 15.33 -16.95 5.32
CA ARG A 27 14.46 -15.94 5.92
C ARG A 27 13.61 -15.19 4.91
N TRP A 28 14.18 -14.83 3.76
CA TRP A 28 13.41 -14.17 2.70
C TRP A 28 12.30 -15.08 2.16
N LEU A 29 12.55 -16.38 2.02
CA LEU A 29 11.54 -17.32 1.55
C LEU A 29 10.42 -17.48 2.59
N TRP A 30 10.78 -17.56 3.87
CA TRP A 30 9.80 -17.57 4.96
C TRP A 30 8.93 -16.32 4.97
N LEU A 31 9.53 -15.14 4.84
CA LEU A 31 8.78 -13.88 4.77
C LEU A 31 7.89 -13.82 3.53
N LEU A 32 8.32 -14.38 2.39
CA LEU A 32 7.52 -14.46 1.18
C LEU A 32 6.30 -15.36 1.38
N LEU A 33 6.49 -16.55 1.94
CA LEU A 33 5.40 -17.48 2.25
C LEU A 33 4.41 -16.91 3.26
N ALA A 34 4.92 -16.26 4.31
CA ALA A 34 4.10 -15.54 5.29
C ALA A 34 3.31 -14.42 4.61
N SER A 35 3.92 -13.70 3.67
CA SER A 35 3.28 -12.62 2.92
C SER A 35 2.19 -13.09 1.98
N CYS A 36 2.45 -14.15 1.21
CA CYS A 36 1.43 -14.79 0.39
C CYS A 36 0.26 -15.26 1.25
N SER A 37 0.54 -15.93 2.38
CA SER A 37 -0.48 -16.40 3.31
C SER A 37 -1.32 -15.24 3.83
N PHE A 38 -0.67 -14.19 4.34
CA PHE A 38 -1.33 -12.99 4.86
C PHE A 38 -2.26 -12.33 3.83
N TYR A 39 -1.85 -12.25 2.56
CA TYR A 39 -2.69 -11.72 1.49
C TYR A 39 -3.89 -12.61 1.17
N MET A 40 -3.66 -13.91 1.01
CA MET A 40 -4.68 -14.87 0.60
C MET A 40 -5.82 -15.04 1.61
N PHE A 41 -5.63 -14.65 2.88
CA PHE A 41 -6.68 -14.62 3.90
C PHE A 41 -7.92 -13.81 3.51
N PHE A 42 -7.80 -12.82 2.61
CA PHE A 42 -8.97 -12.08 2.13
C PHE A 42 -9.71 -12.84 1.04
N LYS A 43 -9.03 -13.10 -0.08
CA LYS A 43 -9.51 -13.95 -1.17
C LYS A 43 -8.31 -14.48 -1.94
N ALA A 44 -8.07 -15.79 -1.87
CA ALA A 44 -6.86 -16.41 -2.39
C ALA A 44 -6.59 -16.10 -3.87
N VAL A 45 -7.64 -16.10 -4.70
CA VAL A 45 -7.54 -15.84 -6.16
C VAL A 45 -6.90 -14.47 -6.47
N TYR A 46 -7.03 -13.47 -5.60
CA TYR A 46 -6.49 -12.13 -5.87
C TYR A 46 -4.96 -12.07 -5.85
N ILE A 47 -4.29 -13.08 -5.27
CA ILE A 47 -2.82 -13.14 -5.34
C ILE A 47 -2.32 -13.25 -6.79
N LEU A 48 -3.14 -13.82 -7.69
CA LEU A 48 -2.82 -13.92 -9.11
C LEU A 48 -2.66 -12.55 -9.77
N ILE A 49 -3.40 -11.55 -9.30
CA ILE A 49 -3.30 -10.17 -9.80
C ILE A 49 -1.96 -9.57 -9.42
N LEU A 50 -1.50 -9.81 -8.18
CA LEU A 50 -0.18 -9.37 -7.73
C LEU A 50 0.93 -10.12 -8.47
N PHE A 51 0.80 -11.44 -8.65
CA PHE A 51 1.79 -12.20 -9.41
C PHE A 51 1.90 -11.74 -10.85
N PHE A 52 0.78 -11.38 -11.48
CA PHE A 52 0.78 -10.81 -12.83
C PHE A 52 1.61 -9.52 -12.91
N THR A 53 1.38 -8.55 -12.02
CA THR A 53 2.16 -7.30 -12.02
C THR A 53 3.62 -7.54 -11.62
N ILE A 54 3.87 -8.42 -10.63
CA ILE A 54 5.23 -8.80 -10.21
C ILE A 54 6.02 -9.41 -11.37
N ILE A 55 5.42 -10.31 -12.15
CA ILE A 55 6.10 -10.94 -13.29
C ILE A 55 6.48 -9.87 -14.32
N ILE A 56 5.52 -9.03 -14.71
CA ILE A 56 5.75 -7.98 -15.71
C ILE A 56 6.86 -7.03 -15.25
N ASP A 57 6.78 -6.54 -14.02
CA ASP A 57 7.69 -5.50 -13.54
C ASP A 57 9.08 -6.05 -13.21
N TYR A 58 9.18 -7.32 -12.78
CA TYR A 58 10.46 -8.01 -12.62
C TYR A 58 11.22 -8.07 -13.95
N PHE A 59 10.58 -8.61 -15.00
CA PHE A 59 11.22 -8.73 -16.31
C PHE A 59 11.44 -7.37 -16.96
N ALA A 60 10.49 -6.43 -16.83
CA ALA A 60 10.66 -5.06 -17.30
C ALA A 60 11.88 -4.41 -16.65
N GLY A 61 12.06 -4.52 -15.33
CA GLY A 61 13.25 -4.00 -14.65
C GLY A 61 14.55 -4.58 -15.21
N ILE A 62 14.61 -5.90 -15.40
CA ILE A 62 15.80 -6.56 -15.98
C ILE A 62 16.11 -6.03 -17.38
N TYR A 63 15.11 -5.97 -18.26
CA TYR A 63 15.30 -5.54 -19.64
C TYR A 63 15.56 -4.03 -19.76
N ILE A 64 14.99 -3.20 -18.89
CA ILE A 64 15.29 -1.76 -18.82
C ILE A 64 16.76 -1.55 -18.49
N GLU A 65 17.31 -2.31 -17.53
CA GLU A 65 18.72 -2.17 -17.16
C GLU A 65 19.66 -2.63 -18.30
N GLN A 66 19.30 -3.71 -19.00
CA GLN A 66 20.09 -4.28 -20.09
C GLN A 66 19.99 -3.49 -21.41
N ALA A 67 18.92 -2.72 -21.62
CA ALA A 67 18.72 -1.99 -22.85
C ALA A 67 19.82 -0.94 -23.08
N GLY A 68 20.54 -1.07 -24.19
CA GLY A 68 21.61 -0.13 -24.55
C GLY A 68 21.11 1.23 -25.04
N LYS A 69 19.93 1.28 -25.69
CA LYS A 69 19.34 2.52 -26.21
C LYS A 69 18.27 3.07 -25.28
N MET A 70 18.24 4.38 -25.10
CA MET A 70 17.26 5.05 -24.25
C MET A 70 15.80 4.88 -24.74
N ILE A 71 15.60 4.76 -26.05
CA ILE A 71 14.26 4.52 -26.62
C ILE A 71 13.66 3.18 -26.16
N ASP A 72 14.49 2.14 -26.07
CA ASP A 72 14.06 0.80 -25.66
C ASP A 72 13.75 0.78 -24.16
N LYS A 73 14.57 1.46 -23.34
CA LYS A 73 14.29 1.69 -21.92
C LYS A 73 12.92 2.34 -21.70
N LYS A 74 12.62 3.40 -22.46
CA LYS A 74 11.35 4.13 -22.35
C LYS A 74 10.15 3.27 -22.76
N ARG A 75 10.28 2.47 -23.82
CA ARG A 75 9.20 1.55 -24.26
C ARG A 75 8.91 0.48 -23.20
N LEU A 76 9.95 -0.13 -22.64
CA LEU A 76 9.80 -1.14 -21.59
C LEU A 76 9.18 -0.55 -20.31
N LEU A 77 9.61 0.64 -19.91
CA LEU A 77 8.99 1.36 -18.81
C LEU A 77 7.50 1.64 -19.09
N LEU A 78 7.17 2.09 -20.30
CA LEU A 78 5.79 2.38 -20.68
C LEU A 78 4.92 1.13 -20.61
N VAL A 79 5.42 -0.03 -21.07
CA VAL A 79 4.71 -1.31 -20.96
C VAL A 79 4.40 -1.65 -19.50
N SER A 80 5.39 -1.52 -18.59
CA SER A 80 5.20 -1.75 -17.15
C SER A 80 4.17 -0.79 -16.53
N ILE A 81 4.28 0.51 -16.82
CA ILE A 81 3.33 1.51 -16.32
C ILE A 81 1.92 1.23 -16.84
N ILE A 82 1.76 0.96 -18.14
CA ILE A 82 0.46 0.64 -18.74
C ILE A 82 -0.13 -0.62 -18.09
N ALA A 83 0.65 -1.68 -17.89
CA ALA A 83 0.16 -2.90 -17.26
C ALA A 83 -0.36 -2.64 -15.83
N ASN A 84 0.40 -1.90 -15.02
CA ASN A 84 0.03 -1.51 -13.67
C ASN A 84 -1.23 -0.64 -13.62
N VAL A 85 -1.27 0.42 -14.44
CA VAL A 85 -2.42 1.32 -14.53
C VAL A 85 -3.65 0.60 -15.07
N LEU A 86 -3.49 -0.32 -16.02
CA LEU A 86 -4.60 -1.11 -16.57
C LEU A 86 -5.22 -2.03 -15.50
N VAL A 87 -4.40 -2.68 -14.67
CA VAL A 87 -4.90 -3.46 -13.53
C VAL A 87 -5.70 -2.57 -12.58
N LEU A 88 -5.21 -1.37 -12.24
CA LEU A 88 -5.99 -0.43 -11.44
C LEU A 88 -7.28 0.02 -12.13
N ALA A 89 -7.22 0.35 -13.42
CA ALA A 89 -8.37 0.78 -14.20
C ALA A 89 -9.47 -0.29 -14.22
N ILE A 90 -9.12 -1.55 -14.48
CA ILE A 90 -10.07 -2.67 -14.53
C ILE A 90 -10.71 -2.90 -13.16
N PHE A 91 -9.92 -3.00 -12.09
CA PHE A 91 -10.48 -3.39 -10.78
C PHE A 91 -11.14 -2.24 -10.02
N LYS A 92 -10.72 -0.99 -10.25
CA LYS A 92 -11.19 0.17 -9.47
C LYS A 92 -12.15 1.06 -10.25
N TYR A 93 -11.92 1.22 -11.55
CA TYR A 93 -12.62 2.23 -12.35
C TYR A 93 -13.50 1.64 -13.46
N PHE A 94 -13.46 0.33 -13.72
CA PHE A 94 -14.25 -0.28 -14.80
C PHE A 94 -15.74 0.02 -14.69
N ASN A 95 -16.35 -0.21 -13.51
CA ASN A 95 -17.79 0.05 -13.35
C ASN A 95 -18.10 1.54 -13.52
N PHE A 96 -17.28 2.43 -12.96
CA PHE A 96 -17.42 3.87 -13.18
C PHE A 96 -17.34 4.23 -14.67
N LEU A 97 -16.36 3.71 -15.41
CA LEU A 97 -16.24 3.93 -16.85
C LEU A 97 -17.44 3.34 -17.61
N ASN A 98 -17.89 2.16 -17.24
CA ASN A 98 -19.05 1.49 -17.84
C ASN A 98 -20.34 2.27 -17.60
N ASP A 99 -20.52 2.87 -16.42
CA ASP A 99 -21.68 3.69 -16.09
C ASP A 99 -21.70 4.98 -16.92
N ASN A 100 -20.53 5.62 -17.10
CA ASN A 100 -20.41 6.79 -17.99
C ASN A 100 -20.71 6.44 -19.46
N VAL A 101 -20.18 5.31 -19.96
CA VAL A 101 -20.48 4.81 -21.31
C VAL A 101 -21.97 4.49 -21.45
N THR A 102 -22.59 3.89 -20.43
CA THR A 102 -24.03 3.64 -20.39
C THR A 102 -24.83 4.93 -20.49
N GLY A 103 -24.42 5.98 -19.75
CA GLY A 103 -25.01 7.31 -19.85
C GLY A 103 -24.96 7.88 -21.27
N ILE A 104 -23.79 7.86 -21.91
CA ILE A 104 -23.60 8.37 -23.28
C ILE A 104 -24.40 7.55 -24.30
N LEU A 105 -24.35 6.21 -24.22
CA LEU A 105 -25.08 5.34 -25.14
C LEU A 105 -26.60 5.51 -24.97
N SER A 106 -27.08 5.62 -23.73
CA SER A 106 -28.50 5.85 -23.45
C SER A 106 -28.99 7.19 -24.00
N TRP A 107 -28.16 8.24 -23.91
CA TRP A 107 -28.44 9.54 -24.52
C TRP A 107 -28.50 9.45 -26.06
N ALA A 108 -27.66 8.61 -26.65
CA ALA A 108 -27.66 8.33 -28.09
C ALA A 108 -28.72 7.28 -28.52
N GLY A 109 -29.57 6.79 -27.61
CA GLY A 109 -30.62 5.81 -27.90
C GLY A 109 -30.16 4.35 -28.01
N TYR A 110 -28.90 4.05 -27.68
CA TYR A 110 -28.33 2.70 -27.69
C TYR A 110 -28.29 2.09 -26.29
N ARG A 111 -28.35 0.76 -26.21
CA ARG A 111 -28.13 0.01 -24.95
C ARG A 111 -26.66 -0.40 -24.85
N ASN A 112 -26.08 -0.26 -23.66
CA ASN A 112 -24.73 -0.75 -23.40
C ASN A 112 -24.74 -2.29 -23.32
N PRO A 113 -23.99 -3.00 -24.19
CA PRO A 113 -23.90 -4.47 -24.13
C PRO A 113 -22.91 -4.96 -23.06
N ILE A 114 -22.11 -4.08 -22.46
CA ILE A 114 -21.05 -4.42 -21.52
C ILE A 114 -21.63 -4.55 -20.10
N PRO A 115 -21.60 -5.74 -19.49
CA PRO A 115 -22.09 -5.93 -18.14
C PRO A 115 -21.14 -5.31 -17.11
N ALA A 116 -21.70 -4.87 -15.98
CA ALA A 116 -20.91 -4.46 -14.83
C ALA A 116 -20.11 -5.65 -14.26
N LEU A 117 -18.89 -5.38 -13.79
CA LEU A 117 -18.06 -6.38 -13.12
C LEU A 117 -18.44 -6.44 -11.64
N SER A 118 -18.94 -7.59 -11.18
CA SER A 118 -19.21 -7.87 -9.76
C SER A 118 -17.93 -8.34 -9.03
N ILE A 119 -16.83 -7.61 -9.19
CA ILE A 119 -15.53 -7.96 -8.62
C ILE A 119 -15.29 -7.12 -7.36
N LEU A 120 -15.04 -7.79 -6.23
CA LEU A 120 -14.63 -7.13 -4.99
C LEU A 120 -13.21 -6.59 -5.17
N LEU A 121 -12.98 -5.31 -4.82
CA LEU A 121 -11.66 -4.69 -4.97
C LEU A 121 -10.61 -5.40 -4.10
N PRO A 122 -9.47 -5.85 -4.67
CA PRO A 122 -8.41 -6.44 -3.88
C PRO A 122 -7.81 -5.42 -2.90
N ILE A 123 -7.69 -5.82 -1.63
CA ILE A 123 -7.08 -4.97 -0.60
C ILE A 123 -5.65 -4.63 -0.99
N GLY A 124 -5.23 -3.37 -0.78
CA GLY A 124 -3.86 -2.93 -1.03
C GLY A 124 -3.49 -2.74 -2.50
N LEU A 125 -4.39 -3.00 -3.46
CA LEU A 125 -4.07 -2.98 -4.90
C LEU A 125 -3.36 -1.68 -5.33
N SER A 126 -3.86 -0.52 -4.90
CA SER A 126 -3.23 0.77 -5.21
C SER A 126 -1.81 0.90 -4.64
N PHE A 127 -1.57 0.45 -3.41
CA PHE A 127 -0.27 0.52 -2.76
C PHE A 127 0.77 -0.34 -3.49
N HIS A 128 0.43 -1.61 -3.81
CA HIS A 128 1.34 -2.48 -4.56
C HIS A 128 1.63 -1.96 -5.95
N THR A 129 0.62 -1.39 -6.62
CA THR A 129 0.81 -0.83 -7.96
C THR A 129 1.78 0.35 -7.92
N PHE A 130 1.62 1.29 -6.97
CA PHE A 130 2.57 2.39 -6.81
C PHE A 130 3.97 1.92 -6.43
N GLN A 131 4.07 0.91 -5.58
CA GLN A 131 5.34 0.33 -5.18
C GLN A 131 6.05 -0.38 -6.35
N ALA A 132 5.32 -1.17 -7.13
CA ALA A 132 5.85 -1.90 -8.28
C ALA A 132 6.30 -0.94 -9.40
N MET A 133 5.51 0.11 -9.66
CA MET A 133 5.92 1.21 -10.56
C MET A 133 7.15 1.96 -10.05
N SER A 134 7.28 2.17 -8.72
CA SER A 134 8.48 2.82 -8.16
C SER A 134 9.74 2.06 -8.56
N TYR A 135 9.71 0.72 -8.48
CA TYR A 135 10.85 -0.10 -8.88
C TYR A 135 11.25 0.10 -10.35
N THR A 136 10.31 0.00 -11.28
CA THR A 136 10.62 0.11 -12.72
C THR A 136 11.05 1.53 -13.11
N ILE A 137 10.47 2.56 -12.50
CA ILE A 137 10.88 3.96 -12.68
C ILE A 137 12.29 4.20 -12.14
N GLU A 138 12.64 3.69 -10.96
CA GLU A 138 13.98 3.88 -10.38
C GLU A 138 15.07 3.11 -11.14
N VAL A 139 14.76 1.92 -11.66
CA VAL A 139 15.66 1.18 -12.55
C VAL A 139 15.86 1.95 -13.86
N TYR A 140 14.79 2.51 -14.44
CA TYR A 140 14.88 3.36 -15.63
C TYR A 140 15.74 4.61 -15.39
N ARG A 141 15.60 5.27 -14.23
CA ARG A 141 16.41 6.44 -13.84
C ARG A 141 17.86 6.08 -13.48
N GLY A 142 18.19 4.81 -13.29
CA GLY A 142 19.52 4.35 -12.90
C GLY A 142 19.83 4.49 -11.40
N ASN A 143 18.84 4.85 -10.59
CA ASN A 143 18.97 5.01 -9.14
C ASN A 143 18.86 3.66 -8.38
N GLN A 144 18.45 2.60 -9.07
CA GLN A 144 18.28 1.26 -8.53
C GLN A 144 18.77 0.24 -9.56
N LYS A 145 19.58 -0.73 -9.12
CA LYS A 145 19.91 -1.89 -9.97
C LYS A 145 18.74 -2.86 -10.02
N ALA A 146 18.52 -3.48 -11.18
CA ALA A 146 17.46 -4.46 -11.32
C ALA A 146 17.73 -5.69 -10.43
N GLU A 147 16.74 -6.08 -9.65
CA GLU A 147 16.77 -7.27 -8.81
C GLU A 147 16.83 -8.52 -9.70
N ARG A 148 17.77 -9.42 -9.41
CA ARG A 148 17.99 -10.67 -10.16
C ARG A 148 17.33 -11.88 -9.51
N LYS A 149 16.95 -11.78 -8.24
CA LYS A 149 16.22 -12.84 -7.52
C LYS A 149 14.72 -12.54 -7.53
N PHE A 150 13.99 -13.26 -8.41
CA PHE A 150 12.53 -13.13 -8.52
C PHE A 150 11.81 -13.18 -7.16
N GLY A 151 12.19 -14.11 -6.29
CA GLY A 151 11.58 -14.25 -4.97
C GLY A 151 11.81 -13.06 -4.03
N ILE A 152 12.95 -12.36 -4.13
CA ILE A 152 13.21 -11.14 -3.36
C ILE A 152 12.37 -9.98 -3.91
N TYR A 153 12.26 -9.87 -5.23
CA TYR A 153 11.41 -8.86 -5.85
C TYR A 153 9.93 -9.09 -5.51
N ALA A 154 9.45 -10.33 -5.58
CA ALA A 154 8.10 -10.70 -5.17
C ALA A 154 7.86 -10.37 -3.67
N LEU A 155 8.85 -10.64 -2.81
CA LEU A 155 8.80 -10.27 -1.40
C LEU A 155 8.74 -8.76 -1.20
N TYR A 156 9.51 -7.97 -1.96
CA TYR A 156 9.43 -6.51 -1.92
C TYR A 156 7.99 -6.04 -2.14
N VAL A 157 7.33 -6.47 -3.22
CA VAL A 157 5.96 -6.07 -3.54
C VAL A 157 4.95 -6.58 -2.50
N MET A 158 5.14 -7.80 -2.01
CA MET A 158 4.16 -8.46 -1.14
C MET A 158 4.43 -8.35 0.36
N PHE A 159 5.50 -7.67 0.80
CA PHE A 159 5.93 -7.70 2.19
C PHE A 159 4.78 -7.39 3.16
N PHE A 160 4.34 -8.40 3.93
CA PHE A 160 3.09 -8.33 4.67
C PHE A 160 2.94 -7.15 5.64
N PRO A 161 4.01 -6.66 6.33
CA PRO A 161 3.87 -5.54 7.24
C PRO A 161 3.38 -4.28 6.53
N GLN A 162 3.71 -4.08 5.26
CA GLN A 162 3.26 -2.91 4.50
C GLN A 162 2.02 -3.17 3.64
N LEU A 163 1.58 -4.42 3.50
CA LEU A 163 0.79 -4.84 2.35
C LEU A 163 -0.61 -4.21 2.27
N VAL A 164 -1.28 -3.99 3.40
CA VAL A 164 -2.69 -3.55 3.42
C VAL A 164 -2.83 -2.03 3.46
N ALA A 165 -1.97 -1.36 4.24
CA ALA A 165 -2.05 0.08 4.52
C ALA A 165 -0.73 0.63 5.10
N GLY A 166 0.39 0.01 4.73
CA GLY A 166 1.71 0.50 5.12
C GLY A 166 2.17 1.68 4.26
N PRO A 167 3.35 2.23 4.57
CA PRO A 167 4.03 3.20 3.71
C PRO A 167 4.27 2.63 2.31
N ILE A 168 4.16 3.47 1.28
CA ILE A 168 4.58 3.14 -0.09
C ILE A 168 6.10 3.19 -0.13
N GLU A 169 6.74 2.04 -0.01
CA GLU A 169 8.19 1.96 0.09
C GLU A 169 8.92 2.15 -1.24
N ARG A 170 10.08 2.80 -1.15
CA ARG A 170 11.03 2.91 -2.26
C ARG A 170 11.91 1.65 -2.35
N PRO A 171 12.27 1.21 -3.56
CA PRO A 171 13.11 0.03 -3.72
C PRO A 171 14.48 0.21 -3.05
N GLN A 172 15.04 1.43 -3.06
CA GLN A 172 16.33 1.74 -2.43
C GLN A 172 16.31 1.56 -0.91
N ASN A 173 15.17 1.81 -0.26
CA ASN A 173 15.05 1.63 1.18
C ASN A 173 14.85 0.15 1.52
N MET A 174 13.99 -0.56 0.77
CA MET A 174 13.56 -1.91 1.16
C MET A 174 14.41 -3.06 0.62
N LEU A 175 14.84 -3.01 -0.65
CA LEU A 175 15.54 -4.14 -1.26
C LEU A 175 16.84 -4.51 -0.53
N PRO A 176 17.71 -3.56 -0.13
CA PRO A 176 18.94 -3.89 0.60
C PRO A 176 18.66 -4.62 1.92
N GLN A 177 17.60 -4.23 2.63
CA GLN A 177 17.24 -4.81 3.93
C GLN A 177 16.88 -6.31 3.84
N PHE A 178 16.46 -6.82 2.68
CA PHE A 178 16.20 -8.27 2.53
C PHE A 178 17.48 -9.12 2.45
N TYR A 179 18.62 -8.49 2.15
CA TYR A 179 19.93 -9.15 2.11
C TYR A 179 20.68 -9.04 3.45
N GLU A 180 20.30 -8.08 4.28
CA GLU A 180 20.89 -7.87 5.60
C GLU A 180 20.52 -8.99 6.59
N ARG A 181 21.44 -9.26 7.52
CA ARG A 181 21.20 -10.22 8.60
C ARG A 181 20.63 -9.50 9.82
N HIS A 182 19.31 -9.49 9.92
CA HIS A 182 18.60 -8.94 11.08
C HIS A 182 18.75 -9.85 12.31
N ILE A 183 19.46 -9.40 13.34
CA ILE A 183 19.63 -10.13 14.59
C ILE A 183 18.49 -9.75 15.54
N PHE A 184 18.05 -10.69 16.37
CA PHE A 184 17.04 -10.39 17.40
C PHE A 184 17.58 -9.30 18.34
N ASN A 185 16.88 -8.17 18.39
CA ASN A 185 17.22 -7.03 19.24
C ASN A 185 16.03 -6.72 20.15
N PRO A 186 16.14 -6.94 21.48
CA PRO A 186 15.06 -6.67 22.43
C PRO A 186 14.55 -5.22 22.36
N VAL A 187 15.42 -4.26 22.07
CA VAL A 187 15.05 -2.83 21.97
C VAL A 187 14.11 -2.61 20.79
N ASP A 188 14.41 -3.20 19.63
CA ASP A 188 13.57 -3.07 18.44
C ASP A 188 12.25 -3.81 18.57
N VAL A 189 12.26 -4.97 19.25
CA VAL A 189 11.03 -5.70 19.56
C VAL A 189 10.15 -4.88 20.48
N ALA A 190 10.68 -4.35 21.58
CA ALA A 190 9.92 -3.53 22.53
C ALA A 190 9.34 -2.27 21.87
N GLU A 191 10.15 -1.54 21.11
CA GLU A 191 9.70 -0.34 20.40
C GLU A 191 8.69 -0.65 19.28
N GLY A 192 8.88 -1.75 18.56
CA GLY A 192 7.93 -2.21 17.55
C GLY A 192 6.58 -2.60 18.16
N LEU A 193 6.58 -3.36 19.25
CA LEU A 193 5.37 -3.74 19.99
C LEU A 193 4.65 -2.52 20.59
N LYS A 194 5.39 -1.59 21.20
CA LYS A 194 4.84 -0.32 21.70
C LYS A 194 4.14 0.46 20.59
N ARG A 195 4.75 0.51 19.41
CA ARG A 195 4.18 1.18 18.24
C ARG A 195 2.92 0.47 17.72
N ILE A 196 2.91 -0.86 17.70
CA ILE A 196 1.72 -1.66 17.37
C ILE A 196 0.58 -1.37 18.37
N LEU A 197 0.87 -1.35 19.68
CA LEU A 197 -0.13 -1.06 20.72
C LEU A 197 -0.74 0.34 20.56
N ILE A 198 0.08 1.37 20.33
CA ILE A 198 -0.41 2.73 20.07
C ILE A 198 -1.25 2.76 18.79
N GLY A 199 -0.83 2.04 17.73
CA GLY A 199 -1.57 1.94 16.48
C GLY A 199 -2.93 1.27 16.65
N LEU A 200 -2.99 0.17 17.40
CA LEU A 200 -4.22 -0.53 17.76
C LEU A 200 -5.16 0.36 18.59
N PHE A 201 -4.63 1.11 19.55
CA PHE A 201 -5.43 2.06 20.34
C PHE A 201 -6.09 3.12 19.44
N LYS A 202 -5.30 3.76 18.57
CA LYS A 202 -5.83 4.75 17.62
C LYS A 202 -6.92 4.14 16.72
N LYS A 203 -6.70 2.93 16.21
CA LYS A 203 -7.64 2.27 15.31
C LYS A 203 -8.91 1.84 16.02
N VAL A 204 -8.79 0.97 17.02
CA VAL A 204 -9.91 0.26 17.64
C VAL A 204 -10.66 1.12 18.66
N VAL A 205 -9.94 1.95 19.43
CA VAL A 205 -10.55 2.74 20.50
C VAL A 205 -11.02 4.09 20.00
N VAL A 206 -10.24 4.77 19.15
CA VAL A 206 -10.59 6.12 18.69
C VAL A 206 -11.34 6.07 17.36
N ALA A 207 -10.70 5.59 16.28
CA ALA A 207 -11.26 5.68 14.94
C ALA A 207 -12.55 4.87 14.78
N ASP A 208 -12.55 3.60 15.20
CA ASP A 208 -13.72 2.71 15.05
C ASP A 208 -14.91 3.18 15.90
N ARG A 209 -14.67 3.88 17.02
CA ARG A 209 -15.75 4.46 17.84
C ARG A 209 -16.31 5.74 17.24
N LEU A 210 -15.46 6.63 16.74
CA LEU A 210 -15.91 7.83 16.03
C LEU A 210 -16.67 7.47 14.75
N ALA A 211 -16.24 6.41 14.05
CA ALA A 211 -16.88 5.93 12.83
C ALA A 211 -18.36 5.58 13.04
N ILE A 212 -18.76 5.08 14.21
CA ILE A 212 -20.17 4.78 14.51
C ILE A 212 -21.02 6.06 14.40
N TYR A 213 -20.59 7.13 15.05
CA TYR A 213 -21.30 8.41 15.01
C TYR A 213 -21.24 9.05 13.62
N VAL A 214 -20.05 9.12 13.02
CA VAL A 214 -19.84 9.75 11.71
C VAL A 214 -20.67 9.04 10.63
N ASN A 215 -20.65 7.71 10.58
CA ASN A 215 -21.42 6.95 9.61
C ASN A 215 -22.94 7.10 9.83
N SER A 216 -23.40 7.17 11.07
CA SER A 216 -24.82 7.42 11.37
C SER A 216 -25.28 8.78 10.84
N VAL A 217 -24.47 9.83 11.05
CA VAL A 217 -24.81 11.19 10.63
C VAL A 217 -24.70 11.35 9.12
N TYR A 218 -23.58 10.93 8.51
CA TYR A 218 -23.39 11.05 7.06
C TYR A 218 -24.30 10.11 6.26
N GLY A 219 -24.67 8.95 6.80
CA GLY A 219 -25.62 8.04 6.16
C GLY A 219 -27.05 8.58 6.09
N ASN A 220 -27.40 9.54 6.95
CA ASN A 220 -28.74 10.14 7.03
C ASN A 220 -28.66 11.67 7.12
N TYR A 221 -27.75 12.29 6.37
CA TYR A 221 -27.42 13.72 6.54
C TYR A 221 -28.63 14.65 6.42
N GLU A 222 -29.64 14.28 5.64
CA GLU A 222 -30.89 15.03 5.44
C GLU A 222 -31.77 15.08 6.71
N GLN A 223 -31.57 14.14 7.64
CA GLN A 223 -32.34 14.03 8.88
C GLN A 223 -31.61 14.67 10.08
N HIS A 224 -30.44 15.26 9.86
CA HIS A 224 -29.59 15.81 10.92
C HIS A 224 -29.48 17.33 10.82
N GLY A 225 -29.50 18.00 11.98
CA GLY A 225 -29.30 19.45 12.05
C GLY A 225 -27.84 19.86 11.82
N SER A 226 -27.61 21.16 11.62
CA SER A 226 -26.29 21.72 11.31
C SER A 226 -25.24 21.40 12.37
N LEU A 227 -25.60 21.39 13.65
CA LEU A 227 -24.67 21.08 14.75
C LEU A 227 -24.13 19.65 14.64
N SER A 228 -24.99 18.66 14.41
CA SER A 228 -24.58 17.27 14.21
C SER A 228 -23.67 17.10 12.99
N LEU A 229 -23.93 17.83 11.90
CA LEU A 229 -23.09 17.78 10.70
C LEU A 229 -21.69 18.38 10.95
N ILE A 230 -21.61 19.48 11.69
CA ILE A 230 -20.33 20.09 12.09
C ILE A 230 -19.56 19.14 13.01
N THR A 231 -20.22 18.58 14.03
CA THR A 231 -19.61 17.59 14.94
C THR A 231 -19.12 16.36 14.18
N ALA A 232 -19.93 15.82 13.27
CA ALA A 232 -19.53 14.68 12.44
C ALA A 232 -18.32 15.01 11.57
N THR A 233 -18.22 16.23 11.03
CA THR A 233 -17.08 16.66 10.23
C THR A 233 -15.79 16.78 11.05
N ILE A 234 -15.87 17.33 12.26
CA ILE A 234 -14.73 17.37 13.19
C ILE A 234 -14.33 15.94 13.57
N PHE A 235 -15.28 15.08 13.93
CA PHE A 235 -15.01 13.69 14.30
C PHE A 235 -14.46 12.88 13.13
N PHE A 236 -14.92 13.12 11.91
CA PHE A 236 -14.38 12.48 10.72
C PHE A 236 -12.91 12.82 10.51
N SER A 237 -12.51 14.07 10.76
CA SER A 237 -11.08 14.47 10.69
C SER A 237 -10.21 13.68 11.67
N ILE A 238 -10.68 13.48 12.91
CA ILE A 238 -9.96 12.68 13.91
C ILE A 238 -9.98 11.19 13.53
N GLN A 239 -11.14 10.68 13.11
CA GLN A 239 -11.34 9.30 12.67
C GLN A 239 -10.35 8.94 11.56
N ILE A 240 -10.33 9.69 10.45
CA ILE A 240 -9.49 9.37 9.29
C ILE A 240 -8.01 9.38 9.66
N TYR A 241 -7.57 10.34 10.49
CA TYR A 241 -6.19 10.37 10.98
C TYR A 241 -5.84 9.19 11.88
N CYS A 242 -6.70 8.88 12.86
CA CYS A 242 -6.46 7.77 13.79
C CYS A 242 -6.54 6.41 13.08
N ASP A 243 -7.39 6.27 12.08
CA ASP A 243 -7.51 5.07 11.26
C ASP A 243 -6.22 4.83 10.46
N PHE A 244 -5.83 5.78 9.61
CA PHE A 244 -4.66 5.64 8.76
C PHE A 244 -3.34 5.63 9.55
N SER A 245 -3.17 6.56 10.50
CA SER A 245 -1.94 6.60 11.31
C SER A 245 -1.87 5.41 12.28
N GLY A 246 -3.02 4.85 12.67
CA GLY A 246 -3.10 3.60 13.43
C GLY A 246 -2.57 2.43 12.62
N TYR A 247 -3.11 2.22 11.42
CA TYR A 247 -2.65 1.16 10.51
C TYR A 247 -1.18 1.30 10.11
N SER A 248 -0.75 2.50 9.72
CA SER A 248 0.66 2.77 9.42
C SER A 248 1.56 2.51 10.64
N GLY A 249 1.09 2.83 11.85
CA GLY A 249 1.80 2.52 13.09
C GLY A 249 1.99 1.02 13.31
N ILE A 250 0.94 0.22 13.11
CA ILE A 250 1.00 -1.24 13.22
C ILE A 250 1.94 -1.83 12.16
N ALA A 251 1.84 -1.36 10.91
CA ALA A 251 2.72 -1.76 9.81
C ALA A 251 4.21 -1.53 10.13
N ILE A 252 4.56 -0.30 10.53
CA ILE A 252 5.95 0.08 10.84
C ILE A 252 6.44 -0.65 12.10
N GLY A 253 5.60 -0.82 13.12
CA GLY A 253 5.95 -1.58 14.32
C GLY A 253 6.21 -3.06 14.03
N THR A 254 5.38 -3.67 13.19
CA THR A 254 5.51 -5.07 12.74
C THR A 254 6.83 -5.27 11.99
N ALA A 255 7.14 -4.38 11.06
CA ALA A 255 8.41 -4.41 10.34
C ALA A 255 9.62 -4.24 11.28
N ARG A 256 9.52 -3.32 12.26
CA ARG A 256 10.59 -3.04 13.23
C ARG A 256 10.94 -4.25 14.09
N VAL A 257 9.94 -5.01 14.56
CA VAL A 257 10.16 -6.26 15.30
C VAL A 257 10.97 -7.26 14.47
N LEU A 258 10.77 -7.32 13.15
CA LEU A 258 11.49 -8.20 12.22
C LEU A 258 12.88 -7.63 11.80
N GLY A 259 13.25 -6.44 12.28
CA GLY A 259 14.49 -5.74 11.95
C GLY A 259 14.38 -4.72 10.83
N PHE A 260 13.25 -4.65 10.11
CA PHE A 260 13.06 -3.76 8.97
C PHE A 260 12.68 -2.34 9.39
N ARG A 261 13.14 -1.34 8.64
CA ARG A 261 12.86 0.08 8.82
C ARG A 261 12.05 0.58 7.63
N LEU A 262 10.75 0.78 7.88
CA LEU A 262 9.84 1.42 6.94
C LEU A 262 9.83 2.94 7.13
N MET A 263 9.47 3.66 6.07
CA MET A 263 9.24 5.08 6.02
C MET A 263 8.12 5.51 6.98
N GLU A 264 8.19 6.74 7.45
CA GLU A 264 7.10 7.35 8.21
C GLU A 264 6.00 7.84 7.28
N ASN A 265 4.74 7.60 7.63
CA ASN A 265 3.58 8.15 6.90
C ASN A 265 3.00 9.41 7.54
N PHE A 266 3.17 9.59 8.85
CA PHE A 266 2.53 10.68 9.59
C PHE A 266 3.51 11.33 10.56
N ASN A 267 3.59 12.66 10.51
CA ASN A 267 4.41 13.44 11.44
C ASN A 267 3.62 14.64 12.00
N ARG A 268 2.71 14.37 12.95
CA ARG A 268 1.89 15.40 13.64
C ARG A 268 1.25 16.42 12.67
N PRO A 269 0.50 15.97 11.64
CA PRO A 269 0.03 16.83 10.55
C PRO A 269 -0.89 17.97 10.99
N TYR A 270 -1.74 17.77 12.01
CA TYR A 270 -2.64 18.82 12.51
C TYR A 270 -1.96 19.96 13.27
N PHE A 271 -0.65 19.85 13.54
CA PHE A 271 0.16 20.94 14.06
C PHE A 271 0.88 21.74 12.96
N ALA A 272 0.60 21.47 11.68
CA ALA A 272 1.15 22.23 10.56
C ALA A 272 0.63 23.67 10.57
N LYS A 273 1.50 24.63 10.24
CA LYS A 273 1.20 26.06 10.17
C LYS A 273 0.77 26.52 8.76
N SER A 274 0.89 25.65 7.76
CA SER A 274 0.49 25.92 6.38
C SER A 274 0.01 24.65 5.67
N ILE A 275 -0.70 24.80 4.55
CA ILE A 275 -1.15 23.68 3.72
C ILE A 275 0.04 22.89 3.14
N SER A 276 1.10 23.59 2.73
CA SER A 276 2.32 22.94 2.23
C SER A 276 2.98 22.07 3.32
N GLU A 277 3.07 22.59 4.55
CA GLU A 277 3.59 21.84 5.69
C GLU A 277 2.68 20.67 6.09
N PHE A 278 1.36 20.78 5.92
CA PHE A 278 0.44 19.67 6.15
C PHE A 278 0.75 18.49 5.22
N TRP A 279 0.94 18.73 3.93
CA TRP A 279 1.22 17.66 2.95
C TRP A 279 2.60 17.02 3.11
N SER A 280 3.57 17.71 3.72
CA SER A 280 4.86 17.11 4.10
C SER A 280 4.79 16.27 5.39
N LYS A 281 3.65 16.26 6.08
CA LYS A 281 3.42 15.55 7.34
C LYS A 281 2.28 14.53 7.28
N TRP A 282 1.41 14.62 6.28
CA TRP A 282 0.28 13.73 6.06
C TRP A 282 0.57 12.76 4.91
N HIS A 283 0.38 11.46 5.17
CA HIS A 283 0.57 10.38 4.21
C HIS A 283 1.87 10.51 3.38
N ILE A 284 2.99 10.78 4.08
CA ILE A 284 4.27 11.22 3.51
C ILE A 284 4.74 10.33 2.36
N SER A 285 4.65 9.00 2.48
CA SER A 285 5.08 8.09 1.40
C SER A 285 4.32 8.31 0.09
N LEU A 286 3.02 8.64 0.15
CA LEU A 286 2.20 8.92 -1.03
C LEU A 286 2.46 10.33 -1.56
N SER A 287 2.51 11.32 -0.67
CA SER A 287 2.78 12.72 -1.05
C SER A 287 4.13 12.84 -1.76
N THR A 288 5.17 12.18 -1.25
CA THR A 288 6.49 12.11 -1.89
C THR A 288 6.48 11.27 -3.16
N TRP A 289 5.71 10.17 -3.21
CA TRP A 289 5.50 9.39 -4.43
C TRP A 289 4.97 10.26 -5.58
N PHE A 290 3.88 10.98 -5.37
CA PHE A 290 3.30 11.88 -6.37
C PHE A 290 4.26 13.02 -6.73
N LYS A 291 4.95 13.59 -5.74
CA LYS A 291 5.94 14.63 -5.99
C LYS A 291 7.04 14.17 -6.96
N ASP A 292 7.65 13.02 -6.68
CA ASP A 292 8.85 12.57 -7.39
C ASP A 292 8.57 11.90 -8.75
N TYR A 293 7.37 11.34 -8.94
CA TYR A 293 7.01 10.58 -10.14
C TYR A 293 5.94 11.21 -11.01
N VAL A 294 5.19 12.19 -10.50
CA VAL A 294 4.13 12.85 -11.27
C VAL A 294 4.41 14.33 -11.38
N TYR A 295 4.53 15.04 -10.26
CA TYR A 295 4.66 16.50 -10.24
C TYR A 295 5.96 16.99 -10.89
N ILE A 296 7.13 16.55 -10.40
CA ILE A 296 8.45 16.97 -10.93
C ILE A 296 8.61 16.64 -12.43
N PRO A 297 8.29 15.42 -12.90
CA PRO A 297 8.42 15.08 -14.31
C PRO A 297 7.49 15.86 -15.26
N LEU A 298 6.36 16.39 -14.77
CA LEU A 298 5.41 17.18 -15.56
C LEU A 298 5.76 18.68 -15.62
N GLY A 299 6.93 19.08 -15.11
CA GLY A 299 7.37 20.48 -15.11
C GLY A 299 6.93 21.26 -13.86
N GLY A 300 6.57 20.55 -12.78
CA GLY A 300 6.22 21.10 -11.47
C GLY A 300 7.38 21.16 -10.49
#